data_AF-A0A7J6UYW1-F1
#
_entry.id   AF-A0A7J6UYW1-F1
#
_cell.length_a   1.000
_cell.length_b   1.000
_cell.length_c   1.000
_cell.angle_alpha   90.00
_cell.angle_beta   90.00
_cell.angle_gamma   90.00
#
_symmetry.space_group_name_H-M   'P 1'
#
loop_
_entity.id
_entity.type
_entity.pdbx_description
1 polymer ?
#
loop_
_entity_poly.entity_id
_entity_poly.type
_entity_poly.pdbx_seq_one_letter_code
_entity_poly.pdbx_strand_id
1 'polypeptide(L)'
;SNFQFFWPWEEWAYVLDLPKWAPQRVFVQEVLEREVRLSYWDKIKQSIENASELESLLPPKIGYHFKYSIEAGGERTECQLLSVDLGSMVKGRVMAREVISWIDEKIIPVHGLKIALEVTVQTLLDIGSKSFTHLITVLERYGQVISKLCPDHDKQVMLIEEVSSYWKNSSQMTAITIDRMMGYRLLSNLAIVSWVFSPANIEQFHTSDRPWEILRNAVNKTYNRISDLRKEILSLKKSVLSAELSTAKAQDELEAAETKLSLLDGEPVLGENPVRMNRLKLQAEKTKEEEVSVRDSFEAKEALLARAISENEALFITLYKSFSDVLKERLPPASVDGTLQSLHYDQIDTMAVDSEEPSAMEIDRDNGRPKKSRANGARLSNGYSLGEKEQWCLSTLGYVKTFSRQYATEIWTHMEKLDAEVFTEDVHPIFRKVVYNGLRRQIHEV
;
A
#
# COMPACT_ATOMS: atom_id res chain seq x y z
N SER A 1 -7.69 16.49 -16.03
CA SER A 1 -6.42 16.32 -16.80
C SER A 1 -6.59 16.10 -18.31
N ASN A 2 -7.35 15.09 -18.80
CA ASN A 2 -7.46 14.79 -20.25
C ASN A 2 -8.15 15.91 -21.07
N PHE A 3 -9.01 16.70 -20.43
CA PHE A 3 -9.72 17.84 -21.03
C PHE A 3 -9.09 19.18 -20.63
N GLN A 4 -7.75 19.25 -20.64
CA GLN A 4 -6.97 20.47 -20.38
C GLN A 4 -7.22 21.14 -19.01
N PHE A 5 -7.79 20.42 -18.04
CA PHE A 5 -8.12 20.92 -16.70
C PHE A 5 -9.22 22.00 -16.70
N PHE A 6 -10.07 22.04 -17.74
CA PHE A 6 -11.24 22.92 -17.76
C PHE A 6 -12.36 22.38 -16.87
N TRP A 7 -12.81 23.22 -15.94
CA TRP A 7 -13.95 22.96 -15.06
C TRP A 7 -14.57 24.30 -14.61
N PRO A 8 -15.90 24.42 -14.47
CA PRO A 8 -16.56 25.63 -13.97
C PRO A 8 -16.39 25.77 -12.45
N TRP A 9 -15.17 26.08 -12.00
CA TRP A 9 -14.81 26.18 -10.58
C TRP A 9 -15.61 27.24 -9.81
N GLU A 10 -16.09 28.28 -10.49
CA GLU A 10 -16.94 29.32 -9.90
C GLU A 10 -18.24 28.77 -9.32
N GLU A 11 -18.79 27.69 -9.90
CA GLU A 11 -19.98 27.00 -9.38
C GLU A 11 -19.70 26.24 -8.08
N TRP A 12 -18.42 26.02 -7.74
CA TRP A 12 -17.97 25.28 -6.57
C TRP A 12 -17.38 26.18 -5.49
N ALA A 13 -17.27 27.49 -5.69
CA ALA A 13 -16.71 28.41 -4.71
C ALA A 13 -17.43 28.36 -3.34
N TYR A 14 -18.72 28.00 -3.32
CA TYR A 14 -19.53 27.85 -2.10
C TYR A 14 -18.96 26.81 -1.11
N VAL A 15 -18.11 25.87 -1.55
CA VAL A 15 -17.54 24.86 -0.64
C VAL A 15 -16.67 25.48 0.44
N LEU A 16 -16.17 26.71 0.24
CA LEU A 16 -15.40 27.45 1.25
C LEU A 16 -16.27 27.89 2.44
N ASP A 17 -17.57 28.04 2.23
CA ASP A 17 -18.55 28.33 3.30
C ASP A 17 -18.86 27.08 4.14
N LEU A 18 -18.45 25.89 3.68
CA LEU A 18 -18.63 24.64 4.41
C LEU A 18 -17.49 24.40 5.40
N PRO A 19 -17.73 23.66 6.49
CA PRO A 19 -16.67 23.22 7.38
C PRO A 19 -15.57 22.46 6.65
N LYS A 20 -14.32 22.53 7.16
CA LYS A 20 -13.15 21.84 6.56
C LYS A 20 -13.35 20.33 6.35
N TRP A 21 -14.23 19.70 7.13
CA TRP A 21 -14.55 18.27 7.06
C TRP A 21 -15.69 17.92 6.11
N ALA A 22 -16.39 18.91 5.55
CA ALA A 22 -17.52 18.64 4.67
C ALA A 22 -17.04 17.88 3.41
N PRO A 23 -17.70 16.78 3.01
CA PRO A 23 -17.27 15.96 1.88
C PRO A 23 -17.04 16.73 0.58
N GLN A 24 -17.86 17.72 0.26
CA GLN A 24 -17.71 18.54 -0.95
C GLN A 24 -16.43 19.40 -0.93
N ARG A 25 -16.08 19.95 0.24
CA ARG A 25 -14.85 20.74 0.40
C ARG A 25 -13.61 19.85 0.34
N VAL A 26 -13.65 18.71 1.04
CA VAL A 26 -12.58 17.70 0.99
C VAL A 26 -12.41 17.15 -0.42
N PHE A 27 -13.52 16.91 -1.14
CA PHE A 27 -13.49 16.49 -2.54
C PHE A 27 -12.74 17.49 -3.42
N VAL A 28 -13.06 18.79 -3.33
CA VAL A 28 -12.35 19.82 -4.11
C VAL A 28 -10.85 19.84 -3.77
N GLN A 29 -10.50 19.82 -2.48
CA GLN A 29 -9.09 19.77 -2.03
C GLN A 29 -8.35 18.55 -2.61
N GLU A 30 -8.97 17.36 -2.52
CA GLU A 30 -8.38 16.10 -2.98
C GLU A 30 -8.33 15.98 -4.51
N VAL A 31 -9.26 16.61 -5.24
CA VAL A 31 -9.20 16.74 -6.70
C VAL A 31 -8.05 17.65 -7.09
N LEU A 32 -7.92 18.83 -6.50
CA LEU A 32 -6.83 19.77 -6.78
C LEU A 32 -5.45 19.15 -6.50
N GLU A 33 -5.31 18.43 -5.38
CA GLU A 33 -4.11 17.65 -5.07
C GLU A 33 -3.77 16.66 -6.20
N ARG A 34 -4.77 15.87 -6.68
CA ARG A 34 -4.58 14.90 -7.77
C ARG A 34 -4.27 15.57 -9.10
N GLU A 35 -4.88 16.71 -9.41
CA GLU A 35 -4.60 17.45 -10.64
C GLU A 35 -3.17 18.01 -10.63
N VAL A 36 -2.68 18.49 -9.48
CA VAL A 36 -1.28 18.92 -9.33
C VAL A 36 -0.33 17.74 -9.54
N ARG A 37 -0.64 16.54 -9.02
CA ARG A 37 0.19 15.34 -9.28
C ARG A 37 0.24 14.94 -10.75
N LEU A 38 -0.81 15.23 -11.52
CA LEU A 38 -0.89 14.99 -12.96
C LEU A 38 -0.36 16.16 -13.80
N SER A 39 0.07 17.25 -13.16
CA SER A 39 0.61 18.43 -13.81
C SER A 39 1.67 19.12 -12.94
N TYR A 40 1.69 20.44 -12.92
CA TYR A 40 2.52 21.24 -12.01
C TYR A 40 1.65 22.33 -11.37
N TRP A 41 2.05 22.73 -10.17
CA TRP A 41 1.25 23.59 -9.29
C TRP A 41 0.75 24.88 -9.98
N ASP A 42 1.64 25.60 -10.69
CA ASP A 42 1.27 26.87 -11.32
C ASP A 42 0.24 26.68 -12.45
N LYS A 43 0.20 25.53 -13.13
CA LYS A 43 -0.83 25.23 -14.13
C LYS A 43 -2.21 25.04 -13.51
N ILE A 44 -2.27 24.33 -12.39
CA ILE A 44 -3.55 24.05 -11.71
C ILE A 44 -4.06 25.32 -11.02
N LYS A 45 -3.16 26.14 -10.49
CA LYS A 45 -3.52 27.50 -10.06
C LYS A 45 -4.14 28.30 -11.20
N GLN A 46 -3.56 28.25 -12.40
CA GLN A 46 -4.13 28.92 -13.56
C GLN A 46 -5.53 28.39 -13.93
N SER A 47 -5.77 27.08 -13.81
CA SER A 47 -7.08 26.50 -14.13
C SER A 47 -8.22 26.92 -13.20
N ILE A 48 -7.90 27.47 -12.02
CA ILE A 48 -8.89 27.97 -11.04
C ILE A 48 -8.94 29.52 -10.98
N GLU A 49 -8.35 30.23 -11.94
CA GLU A 49 -8.30 31.72 -11.92
C GLU A 49 -9.69 32.38 -11.89
N ASN A 50 -10.71 31.71 -12.43
CA ASN A 50 -12.13 32.09 -12.38
C ASN A 50 -12.76 31.95 -10.97
N ALA A 51 -12.10 31.26 -10.05
CA ALA A 51 -12.53 31.03 -8.66
C ALA A 51 -11.33 31.13 -7.71
N SER A 52 -10.68 32.31 -7.71
CA SER A 52 -9.42 32.56 -7.00
C SER A 52 -9.44 32.23 -5.50
N GLU A 53 -10.61 32.23 -4.86
CA GLU A 53 -10.81 31.89 -3.47
C GLU A 53 -10.45 30.42 -3.17
N LEU A 54 -10.59 29.54 -4.17
CA LEU A 54 -10.23 28.12 -4.09
C LEU A 54 -8.71 27.89 -4.05
N GLU A 55 -7.87 28.92 -4.29
CA GLU A 55 -6.42 28.83 -4.11
C GLU A 55 -6.05 28.37 -2.68
N SER A 56 -6.88 28.70 -1.69
CA SER A 56 -6.73 28.24 -0.30
C SER A 56 -6.87 26.72 -0.12
N LEU A 57 -7.46 26.01 -1.09
CA LEU A 57 -7.60 24.55 -1.11
C LEU A 57 -6.56 23.86 -1.99
N LEU A 58 -5.70 24.60 -2.70
CA LEU A 58 -4.58 24.00 -3.42
C LEU A 58 -3.64 23.31 -2.43
N PRO A 59 -3.01 22.20 -2.84
CA PRO A 59 -1.96 21.61 -2.04
C PRO A 59 -0.82 22.61 -1.85
N PRO A 60 -0.05 22.51 -0.75
CA PRO A 60 1.18 23.28 -0.60
C PRO A 60 2.06 23.13 -1.84
N LYS A 61 2.79 24.20 -2.21
CA LYS A 61 3.81 24.08 -3.25
C LYS A 61 4.78 22.95 -2.87
N ILE A 62 5.01 22.04 -3.82
CA ILE A 62 5.87 20.88 -3.61
C ILE A 62 7.22 21.35 -3.09
N GLY A 63 7.59 20.83 -1.93
CA GLY A 63 8.84 21.17 -1.26
C GLY A 63 9.21 20.09 -0.26
N TYR A 64 10.50 20.05 0.06
CA TYR A 64 11.04 19.25 1.14
C TYR A 64 11.35 20.14 2.35
N HIS A 65 11.39 19.52 3.52
CA HIS A 65 11.72 20.16 4.77
C HIS A 65 12.94 19.49 5.39
N PHE A 66 14.12 19.94 4.96
CA PHE A 66 15.38 19.45 5.47
C PHE A 66 15.76 20.16 6.78
N LYS A 67 15.74 19.41 7.90
CA LYS A 67 15.98 19.92 9.26
C LYS A 67 17.37 20.51 9.47
N TYR A 68 18.34 20.13 8.64
CA TYR A 68 19.76 20.48 8.83
C TYR A 68 20.28 21.44 7.77
N SER A 69 19.38 22.21 7.14
CA SER A 69 19.77 23.34 6.29
C SER A 69 20.60 24.34 7.09
N ILE A 70 21.68 24.86 6.49
CA ILE A 70 22.52 25.87 7.13
C ILE A 70 21.85 27.22 6.92
N GLU A 71 21.32 27.82 7.98
CA GLU A 71 20.88 29.21 7.94
C GLU A 71 22.09 30.14 7.86
N ALA A 72 22.01 31.18 7.02
CA ALA A 72 23.10 32.12 6.82
C ALA A 72 23.32 32.94 8.10
N GLY A 73 24.43 32.67 8.81
CA GLY A 73 24.89 33.46 9.96
C GLY A 73 24.66 32.87 11.35
N GLY A 74 24.08 31.66 11.47
CA GLY A 74 23.94 30.95 12.75
C GLY A 74 25.12 30.02 13.09
N GLU A 75 25.35 29.76 14.37
CA GLU A 75 26.26 28.69 14.81
C GLU A 75 25.70 27.31 14.39
N ARG A 76 26.57 26.43 13.89
CA ARG A 76 26.15 25.09 13.47
C ARG A 76 25.86 24.23 14.69
N THR A 77 24.68 23.62 14.72
CA THR A 77 24.37 22.60 15.72
C THR A 77 25.17 21.32 15.45
N GLU A 78 25.37 20.52 16.49
CA GLU A 78 26.08 19.25 16.37
C GLU A 78 25.40 18.30 15.35
N CYS A 79 24.07 18.23 15.35
CA CYS A 79 23.33 17.43 14.37
C CYS A 79 23.51 17.94 12.93
N GLN A 80 23.66 19.27 12.72
CA GLN A 80 23.99 19.81 11.40
C GLN A 80 25.39 19.37 10.95
N LEU A 81 26.37 19.33 11.87
CA LEU A 81 27.71 18.84 11.56
C LEU A 81 27.68 17.35 11.20
N LEU A 82 26.95 16.53 11.97
CA LEU A 82 26.77 15.11 11.66
C LEU A 82 26.12 14.88 10.29
N SER A 83 25.10 15.67 9.96
CA SER A 83 24.46 15.62 8.64
C SER A 83 25.44 15.99 7.52
N VAL A 84 26.32 16.97 7.73
CA VAL A 84 27.35 17.36 6.75
C VAL A 84 28.40 16.27 6.57
N ASP A 85 28.84 15.65 7.67
CA ASP A 85 29.81 14.56 7.65
C ASP A 85 29.24 13.34 6.91
N LEU A 86 28.03 12.93 7.28
CA LEU A 86 27.31 11.84 6.60
C LEU A 86 27.10 12.15 5.11
N GLY A 87 26.70 13.39 4.78
CA GLY A 87 26.54 13.81 3.40
C GLY A 87 27.84 13.76 2.61
N SER A 88 28.97 14.08 3.24
CA SER A 88 30.30 13.98 2.65
C SER A 88 30.71 12.52 2.44
N MET A 89 30.44 11.62 3.40
CA MET A 89 30.68 10.18 3.25
C MET A 89 29.86 9.60 2.08
N VAL A 90 28.58 9.96 1.99
CA VAL A 90 27.68 9.47 0.93
C VAL A 90 28.13 9.95 -0.45
N LYS A 91 28.48 11.25 -0.58
CA LYS A 91 29.03 11.83 -1.82
C LYS A 91 30.39 11.24 -2.19
N GLY A 92 31.22 10.96 -1.19
CA GLY A 92 32.48 10.23 -1.31
C GLY A 92 32.32 8.73 -1.61
N ARG A 93 31.08 8.23 -1.70
CA ARG A 93 30.76 6.83 -1.98
C ARG A 93 31.38 5.85 -0.98
N VAL A 94 31.52 6.29 0.28
CA VAL A 94 31.96 5.46 1.40
C VAL A 94 31.05 4.23 1.51
N MET A 95 31.62 3.08 1.86
CA MET A 95 30.85 1.84 1.91
C MET A 95 29.84 1.90 3.06
N ALA A 96 28.63 1.39 2.84
CA ALA A 96 27.57 1.46 3.86
C ALA A 96 27.95 0.77 5.19
N ARG A 97 28.80 -0.27 5.18
CA ARG A 97 29.35 -0.86 6.41
C ARG A 97 30.18 0.14 7.23
N GLU A 98 30.92 1.02 6.57
CA GLU A 98 31.77 2.04 7.21
C GLU A 98 30.91 3.20 7.72
N VAL A 99 29.85 3.53 6.99
CA VAL A 99 28.81 4.47 7.48
C VAL A 99 28.13 3.91 8.73
N ILE A 100 27.78 2.63 8.75
CA ILE A 100 27.20 1.96 9.93
C ILE A 100 28.17 2.02 11.12
N SER A 101 29.45 1.66 10.93
CA SER A 101 30.48 1.74 11.99
C SER A 101 30.58 3.16 12.54
N TRP A 102 30.61 4.16 11.67
CA TRP A 102 30.67 5.56 12.06
C TRP A 102 29.44 5.99 12.89
N ILE A 103 28.23 5.57 12.51
CA ILE A 103 27.00 5.85 13.27
C ILE A 103 27.04 5.16 14.64
N ASP A 104 27.40 3.88 14.68
CA ASP A 104 27.45 3.06 15.90
C ASP A 104 28.52 3.55 16.89
N GLU A 105 29.65 4.06 16.40
CA GLU A 105 30.77 4.52 17.23
C GLU A 105 30.65 5.99 17.64
N LYS A 106 30.10 6.87 16.78
CA LYS A 106 30.14 8.31 17.00
C LYS A 106 28.79 8.94 17.32
N ILE A 107 27.70 8.47 16.72
CA ILE A 107 26.40 9.14 16.87
C ILE A 107 25.58 8.49 17.97
N ILE A 108 25.37 7.18 17.90
CA ILE A 108 24.49 6.47 18.84
C ILE A 108 24.97 6.62 20.29
N PRO A 109 26.26 6.50 20.64
CA PRO A 109 26.70 6.61 22.04
C PRO A 109 26.52 8.01 22.63
N VAL A 110 26.55 9.06 21.80
CA VAL A 110 26.52 10.46 22.25
C VAL A 110 25.10 11.03 22.20
N HIS A 111 24.35 10.74 21.14
CA HIS A 111 23.04 11.35 20.86
C HIS A 111 21.86 10.37 20.98
N GLY A 112 22.16 9.08 21.09
CA GLY A 112 21.16 8.03 21.09
C GLY A 112 20.62 7.71 19.69
N LEU A 113 19.91 6.58 19.62
CA LEU A 113 19.43 6.01 18.37
C LEU A 113 18.40 6.89 17.64
N LYS A 114 17.55 7.61 18.38
CA LYS A 114 16.52 8.47 17.78
C LYS A 114 17.14 9.58 16.93
N ILE A 115 18.17 10.26 17.46
CA ILE A 115 18.89 11.30 16.72
C ILE A 115 19.69 10.69 15.57
N ALA A 116 20.32 9.53 15.78
CA ALA A 116 21.02 8.82 14.72
C ALA A 116 20.11 8.49 13.53
N LEU A 117 18.89 7.99 13.81
CA LEU A 117 17.87 7.73 12.79
C LEU A 117 17.44 9.03 12.10
N GLU A 118 17.11 10.06 12.87
CA GLU A 118 16.68 11.35 12.31
C GLU A 118 17.72 11.95 11.36
N VAL A 119 18.96 12.12 11.82
CA VAL A 119 20.06 12.65 11.01
C VAL A 119 20.24 11.80 9.77
N THR A 120 20.34 10.48 9.92
CA THR A 120 20.57 9.58 8.80
C THR A 120 19.48 9.66 7.74
N VAL A 121 18.22 9.60 8.15
CA VAL A 121 17.08 9.61 7.23
C VAL A 121 16.95 10.97 6.54
N GLN A 122 17.03 12.07 7.29
CA GLN A 122 16.99 13.43 6.73
C GLN A 122 18.09 13.66 5.70
N THR A 123 19.33 13.30 6.02
CA THR A 123 20.47 13.50 5.11
C THR A 123 20.34 12.63 3.85
N LEU A 124 19.94 11.35 3.99
CA LEU A 124 19.78 10.47 2.82
C LEU A 124 18.63 10.91 1.91
N LEU A 125 17.51 11.35 2.48
CA LEU A 125 16.39 11.91 1.72
C LEU A 125 16.78 13.21 1.00
N ASP A 126 17.54 14.08 1.65
CA ASP A 126 18.05 15.32 1.06
C ASP A 126 18.91 15.05 -0.18
N ILE A 127 19.86 14.11 -0.08
CA ILE A 127 20.70 13.69 -1.20
C ILE A 127 19.86 13.07 -2.34
N GLY A 128 18.81 12.32 -1.98
CA GLY A 128 17.90 11.67 -2.92
C GLY A 128 16.81 12.57 -3.50
N SER A 129 16.64 13.80 -3.00
CA SER A 129 15.45 14.63 -3.24
C SER A 129 15.31 15.16 -4.68
N LYS A 130 16.39 15.18 -5.46
CA LYS A 130 16.42 15.78 -6.80
C LYS A 130 15.50 15.09 -7.81
N SER A 131 15.39 13.77 -7.77
CA SER A 131 14.47 13.01 -8.61
C SER A 131 14.24 11.60 -8.06
N PHE A 132 13.21 10.91 -8.55
CA PHE A 132 12.93 9.52 -8.16
C PHE A 132 14.14 8.58 -8.35
N THR A 133 14.91 8.75 -9.43
CA THR A 133 16.12 7.95 -9.66
C THR A 133 17.20 8.20 -8.61
N HIS A 134 17.36 9.45 -8.14
CA HIS A 134 18.32 9.76 -7.08
C HIS A 134 17.90 9.09 -5.77
N LEU A 135 16.62 9.20 -5.40
CA LEU A 135 16.07 8.51 -4.23
C LEU A 135 16.32 7.00 -4.29
N ILE A 136 15.96 6.36 -5.41
CA ILE A 136 16.18 4.93 -5.64
C ILE A 136 17.67 4.56 -5.47
N THR A 137 18.57 5.32 -6.10
CA THR A 137 20.01 5.08 -6.03
C THR A 137 20.54 5.15 -4.59
N VAL A 138 20.04 6.10 -3.80
CA VAL A 138 20.42 6.24 -2.38
C VAL A 138 19.89 5.06 -1.58
N LEU A 139 18.63 4.66 -1.77
CA LEU A 139 18.02 3.53 -1.06
C LEU A 139 18.70 2.19 -1.40
N GLU A 140 19.08 1.95 -2.66
CA GLU A 140 19.79 0.73 -3.06
C GLU A 140 21.16 0.63 -2.42
N ARG A 141 21.89 1.75 -2.33
CA ARG A 141 23.26 1.77 -1.82
C ARG A 141 23.32 1.78 -0.29
N TYR A 142 22.45 2.55 0.35
CA TYR A 142 22.50 2.84 1.78
C TYR A 142 21.29 2.33 2.56
N GLY A 143 20.36 1.60 1.93
CA GLY A 143 19.19 1.02 2.61
C GLY A 143 19.57 0.11 3.78
N GLN A 144 20.69 -0.60 3.70
CA GLN A 144 21.21 -1.40 4.82
C GLN A 144 21.58 -0.55 6.06
N VAL A 145 21.96 0.71 5.88
CA VAL A 145 22.21 1.66 6.99
C VAL A 145 20.89 1.95 7.70
N ILE A 146 19.83 2.23 6.93
CA ILE A 146 18.48 2.45 7.46
C ILE A 146 17.96 1.19 8.17
N SER A 147 18.14 0.02 7.55
CA SER A 147 17.74 -1.27 8.12
C SER A 147 18.42 -1.56 9.45
N LYS A 148 19.71 -1.23 9.59
CA LYS A 148 20.46 -1.37 10.85
C LYS A 148 19.91 -0.46 11.96
N LEU A 149 19.45 0.74 11.62
CA LEU A 149 18.83 1.69 12.55
C LEU A 149 17.38 1.35 12.89
N CYS A 150 16.71 0.55 12.05
CA CYS A 150 15.30 0.18 12.21
C CYS A 150 15.08 -1.34 12.34
N PRO A 151 15.69 -2.01 13.34
CA PRO A 151 15.57 -3.46 13.53
C PRO A 151 14.17 -3.93 13.93
N ASP A 152 13.33 -3.05 14.48
CA ASP A 152 12.01 -3.38 15.01
C ASP A 152 10.93 -2.42 14.53
N HIS A 153 9.70 -2.81 14.84
CA HIS A 153 8.46 -2.16 14.42
C HIS A 153 8.39 -0.70 14.85
N ASP A 154 8.70 -0.38 16.11
CA ASP A 154 8.63 0.98 16.65
C ASP A 154 9.60 1.91 15.91
N LYS A 155 10.80 1.43 15.60
CA LYS A 155 11.78 2.21 14.84
C LYS A 155 11.39 2.38 13.38
N GLN A 156 10.72 1.39 12.79
CA GLN A 156 10.13 1.54 11.46
C GLN A 156 9.01 2.60 11.45
N VAL A 157 8.21 2.71 12.51
CA VAL A 157 7.23 3.81 12.66
C VAL A 157 7.95 5.15 12.73
N MET A 158 9.01 5.28 13.54
CA MET A 158 9.82 6.53 13.58
C MET A 158 10.43 6.88 12.22
N LEU A 159 10.86 5.89 11.44
CA LEU A 159 11.32 6.11 10.06
C LEU A 159 10.21 6.70 9.17
N ILE A 160 8.99 6.18 9.26
CA ILE A 160 7.85 6.69 8.49
C ILE A 160 7.50 8.13 8.93
N GLU A 161 7.54 8.41 10.23
CA GLU A 161 7.35 9.76 10.77
C GLU A 161 8.41 10.74 10.21
N GLU A 162 9.68 10.32 10.16
CA GLU A 162 10.75 11.18 9.66
C GLU A 162 10.63 11.42 8.15
N VAL A 163 10.28 10.40 7.38
CA VAL A 163 9.94 10.54 5.95
C VAL A 163 8.77 11.50 5.76
N SER A 164 7.74 11.38 6.60
CA SER A 164 6.53 12.22 6.54
C SER A 164 6.80 13.67 6.92
N SER A 165 7.73 13.90 7.85
CA SER A 165 8.24 15.21 8.26
C SER A 165 9.06 15.86 7.13
N TYR A 166 9.97 15.10 6.51
CA TYR A 166 10.77 15.58 5.38
C TYR A 166 9.90 15.98 4.18
N TRP A 167 8.91 15.15 3.82
CA TRP A 167 7.99 15.40 2.72
C TRP A 167 6.64 16.00 3.15
N LYS A 168 6.61 16.79 4.24
CA LYS A 168 5.35 17.30 4.82
C LYS A 168 4.47 18.10 3.84
N ASN A 169 5.08 18.75 2.85
CA ASN A 169 4.40 19.54 1.81
C ASN A 169 4.16 18.74 0.50
N SER A 170 4.45 17.44 0.47
CA SER A 170 4.23 16.59 -0.69
C SER A 170 3.68 15.23 -0.27
N SER A 171 2.36 15.11 -0.34
CA SER A 171 1.67 13.85 -0.05
C SER A 171 2.11 12.75 -1.03
N GLN A 172 2.27 13.10 -2.32
CA GLN A 172 2.76 12.21 -3.38
C GLN A 172 4.16 11.68 -3.06
N MET A 173 5.11 12.56 -2.70
CA MET A 173 6.48 12.13 -2.45
C MET A 173 6.61 11.32 -1.16
N THR A 174 5.78 11.61 -0.17
CA THR A 174 5.64 10.76 1.03
C THR A 174 5.22 9.35 0.62
N ALA A 175 4.11 9.22 -0.13
CA ALA A 175 3.57 7.94 -0.54
C ALA A 175 4.56 7.13 -1.40
N ILE A 176 5.23 7.79 -2.34
CA ILE A 176 6.26 7.16 -3.19
C ILE A 176 7.47 6.69 -2.37
N THR A 177 7.96 7.53 -1.44
CA THR A 177 9.12 7.17 -0.62
C THR A 177 8.82 5.95 0.26
N ILE A 178 7.66 5.94 0.94
CA ILE A 178 7.21 4.80 1.74
C ILE A 178 7.04 3.55 0.86
N ASP A 179 6.43 3.68 -0.33
CA ASP A 179 6.27 2.55 -1.25
C ASP A 179 7.61 1.93 -1.68
N ARG A 180 8.62 2.77 -1.97
CA ARG A 180 9.97 2.31 -2.30
C ARG A 180 10.64 1.65 -1.11
N MET A 181 10.53 2.23 0.08
CA MET A 181 11.07 1.64 1.31
C MET A 181 10.42 0.28 1.63
N MET A 182 9.11 0.11 1.39
CA MET A 182 8.47 -1.22 1.43
C MET A 182 9.08 -2.18 0.41
N GLY A 183 9.29 -1.72 -0.83
CA GLY A 183 9.88 -2.53 -1.90
C GLY A 183 11.29 -3.05 -1.58
N TYR A 184 12.10 -2.23 -0.90
CA TYR A 184 13.43 -2.61 -0.40
C TYR A 184 13.40 -3.32 0.96
N ARG A 185 12.21 -3.67 1.48
CA ARG A 185 12.01 -4.34 2.78
C ARG A 185 12.59 -3.55 3.97
N LEU A 186 12.63 -2.22 3.87
CA LEU A 186 13.02 -1.32 4.96
C LEU A 186 11.86 -1.05 5.92
N LEU A 187 10.62 -1.18 5.42
CA LEU A 187 9.40 -1.02 6.19
C LEU A 187 8.55 -2.28 6.07
N SER A 188 7.99 -2.73 7.19
CA SER A 188 6.95 -3.75 7.22
C SER A 188 5.57 -3.12 7.02
N ASN A 189 4.63 -3.90 6.48
CA ASN A 189 3.24 -3.47 6.33
C ASN A 189 2.57 -3.24 7.69
N LEU A 190 2.99 -3.99 8.71
CA LEU A 190 2.52 -3.78 10.09
C LEU A 190 2.93 -2.40 10.60
N ALA A 191 4.18 -1.97 10.42
CA ALA A 191 4.64 -0.65 10.83
C ALA A 191 3.85 0.47 10.13
N ILE A 192 3.47 0.26 8.87
CA ILE A 192 2.60 1.19 8.13
C ILE A 192 1.21 1.25 8.73
N VAL A 193 0.60 0.11 9.09
CA VAL A 193 -0.69 0.11 9.81
C VAL A 193 -0.55 0.90 11.10
N SER A 194 0.43 0.61 11.95
CA SER A 194 0.62 1.35 13.20
C SER A 194 0.84 2.85 12.99
N TRP A 195 1.58 3.25 11.95
CA TRP A 195 1.75 4.66 11.61
C TRP A 195 0.44 5.30 11.13
N VAL A 196 -0.34 4.63 10.27
CA VAL A 196 -1.64 5.13 9.78
C VAL A 196 -2.61 5.37 10.94
N PHE A 197 -2.62 4.49 11.94
CA PHE A 197 -3.43 4.62 13.15
C PHE A 197 -2.70 5.34 14.29
N SER A 198 -1.65 6.12 13.99
CA SER A 198 -1.04 7.00 14.99
C SER A 198 -1.98 8.18 15.31
N PRO A 199 -1.92 8.77 16.52
CA PRO A 199 -2.78 9.89 16.90
C PRO A 199 -2.72 11.08 15.93
N ALA A 200 -1.54 11.35 15.34
CA ALA A 200 -1.36 12.43 14.38
C ALA A 200 -2.16 12.23 13.08
N ASN A 201 -2.33 10.98 12.64
CA ASN A 201 -3.03 10.64 11.41
C ASN A 201 -4.52 10.38 11.63
N ILE A 202 -4.90 9.80 12.78
CA ILE A 202 -6.30 9.51 13.13
C ILE A 202 -7.16 10.76 12.97
N GLU A 203 -6.73 11.90 13.49
CA GLU A 203 -7.49 13.16 13.43
C GLU A 203 -7.71 13.70 12.00
N GLN A 204 -7.03 13.13 11.00
CA GLN A 204 -7.07 13.60 9.61
C GLN A 204 -7.84 12.66 8.67
N PHE A 205 -8.38 11.54 9.17
CA PHE A 205 -9.02 10.51 8.35
C PHE A 205 -10.16 11.02 7.45
N HIS A 206 -10.90 12.04 7.88
CA HIS A 206 -11.98 12.66 7.10
C HIS A 206 -11.58 13.89 6.29
N THR A 207 -10.34 14.38 6.43
CA THR A 207 -9.87 15.58 5.73
C THR A 207 -8.71 15.33 4.78
N SER A 208 -8.12 14.13 4.78
CA SER A 208 -7.00 13.78 3.90
C SER A 208 -7.04 12.32 3.47
N ASP A 209 -6.82 12.07 2.18
CA ASP A 209 -6.66 10.71 1.65
C ASP A 209 -5.24 10.15 1.82
N ARG A 210 -4.26 10.97 2.23
CA ARG A 210 -2.84 10.55 2.38
C ARG A 210 -2.64 9.27 3.20
N PRO A 211 -3.15 9.14 4.44
CA PRO A 211 -2.96 7.91 5.22
C PRO A 211 -3.62 6.71 4.55
N TRP A 212 -4.79 6.92 3.92
CA TRP A 212 -5.52 5.87 3.22
C TRP A 212 -4.85 5.42 1.93
N GLU A 213 -4.23 6.32 1.17
CA GLU A 213 -3.42 6.00 -0.01
C GLU A 213 -2.25 5.10 0.37
N ILE A 214 -1.51 5.46 1.42
CA ILE A 214 -0.36 4.68 1.90
C ILE A 214 -0.82 3.30 2.41
N LEU A 215 -1.92 3.24 3.16
CA LEU A 215 -2.51 1.98 3.62
C LEU A 215 -2.93 1.09 2.44
N ARG A 216 -3.65 1.64 1.45
CA ARG A 216 -4.06 0.91 0.24
C ARG A 216 -2.84 0.38 -0.52
N ASN A 217 -1.77 1.16 -0.63
CA ASN A 217 -0.53 0.71 -1.27
C ASN A 217 0.07 -0.50 -0.54
N ALA A 218 0.11 -0.49 0.79
CA ALA A 218 0.64 -1.60 1.59
C ALA A 218 -0.19 -2.89 1.44
N VAL A 219 -1.52 -2.78 1.50
CA VAL A 219 -2.42 -3.94 1.34
C VAL A 219 -2.37 -4.47 -0.11
N ASN A 220 -2.45 -3.59 -1.11
CA ASN A 220 -2.34 -3.98 -2.53
C ASN A 220 -1.02 -4.69 -2.84
N LYS A 221 0.10 -4.23 -2.27
CA LYS A 221 1.42 -4.85 -2.50
C LYS A 221 1.48 -6.27 -1.95
N THR A 222 0.86 -6.51 -0.79
CA THR A 222 0.73 -7.85 -0.19
C THR A 222 -0.17 -8.75 -1.01
N TYR A 223 -1.33 -8.23 -1.41
CA TYR A 223 -2.29 -8.91 -2.27
C TYR A 223 -1.65 -9.34 -3.59
N ASN A 224 -0.98 -8.41 -4.29
CA ASN A 224 -0.33 -8.67 -5.57
C ASN A 224 0.78 -9.72 -5.43
N ARG A 225 1.61 -9.65 -4.38
CA ARG A 225 2.64 -10.67 -4.10
C ARG A 225 2.03 -12.07 -3.94
N ILE A 226 0.92 -12.20 -3.21
CA ILE A 226 0.23 -13.48 -3.04
C ILE A 226 -0.36 -13.97 -4.36
N SER A 227 -1.05 -13.09 -5.10
CA SER A 227 -1.60 -13.40 -6.42
C SER A 227 -0.51 -13.90 -7.38
N ASP A 228 0.63 -13.23 -7.43
CA ASP A 228 1.72 -13.58 -8.34
C ASP A 228 2.37 -14.91 -7.94
N LEU A 229 2.60 -15.14 -6.64
CA LEU A 229 3.08 -16.44 -6.13
C LEU A 229 2.11 -17.59 -6.48
N ARG A 230 0.80 -17.38 -6.33
CA ARG A 230 -0.21 -18.38 -6.72
C ARG A 230 -0.14 -18.70 -8.21
N LYS A 231 0.03 -17.70 -9.08
CA LYS A 231 0.19 -17.90 -10.54
C LYS A 231 1.48 -18.65 -10.87
N GLU A 232 2.59 -18.30 -10.23
CA GLU A 232 3.88 -18.97 -10.40
C GLU A 232 3.81 -20.45 -9.98
N ILE A 233 3.22 -20.75 -8.82
CA ILE A 233 3.01 -22.11 -8.32
C ILE A 233 2.15 -22.93 -9.28
N LEU A 234 1.06 -22.36 -9.81
CA LEU A 234 0.23 -23.05 -10.81
C LEU A 234 1.01 -23.38 -12.09
N SER A 235 1.90 -22.50 -12.53
CA SER A 235 2.78 -22.75 -13.68
C SER A 235 3.80 -23.84 -13.37
N LEU A 236 4.48 -23.75 -12.22
CA LEU A 236 5.50 -24.71 -11.80
C LEU A 236 4.90 -26.11 -11.58
N LYS A 237 3.69 -26.21 -11.04
CA LYS A 237 2.99 -27.49 -10.88
C LYS A 237 2.85 -28.24 -12.21
N LYS A 238 2.56 -27.52 -13.31
CA LYS A 238 2.50 -28.13 -14.65
C LYS A 238 3.88 -28.56 -15.13
N SER A 239 4.90 -27.76 -14.86
CA SER A 239 6.30 -28.10 -15.18
C SER A 239 6.78 -29.33 -14.41
N VAL A 240 6.45 -29.46 -13.12
CA VAL A 240 6.75 -30.65 -12.30
C VAL A 240 6.14 -31.90 -12.93
N LEU A 241 4.83 -31.88 -13.24
CA LEU A 241 4.16 -33.02 -13.87
C LEU A 241 4.78 -33.40 -15.22
N SER A 242 5.18 -32.40 -16.03
CA SER A 242 5.85 -32.65 -17.31
C SER A 242 7.25 -33.24 -17.13
N ALA A 243 7.99 -32.81 -16.11
CA ALA A 243 9.32 -33.33 -15.80
C ALA A 243 9.22 -34.76 -15.28
N GLU A 244 8.33 -35.05 -14.33
CA GLU A 244 8.05 -36.39 -13.81
C GLU A 244 7.70 -37.39 -14.93
N LEU A 245 6.83 -36.98 -15.88
CA LEU A 245 6.50 -37.81 -17.05
C LEU A 245 7.71 -38.06 -17.97
N SER A 246 8.61 -37.08 -18.09
CA SER A 246 9.81 -37.20 -18.93
C SER A 246 10.85 -38.11 -18.28
N THR A 247 11.03 -37.99 -16.95
CA THR A 247 11.88 -38.89 -16.17
C THR A 247 11.35 -40.32 -16.22
N ALA A 248 10.05 -40.53 -16.02
CA ALA A 248 9.43 -41.85 -16.09
C ALA A 248 9.68 -42.51 -17.46
N LYS A 249 9.47 -41.78 -18.57
CA LYS A 249 9.77 -42.30 -19.92
C LYS A 249 11.25 -42.64 -20.11
N ALA A 250 12.16 -41.80 -19.64
CA ALA A 250 13.59 -42.05 -19.76
C ALA A 250 14.04 -43.26 -18.92
N GLN A 251 13.42 -43.47 -17.75
CA GLN A 251 13.62 -44.66 -16.92
C GLN A 251 13.05 -45.92 -17.59
N ASP A 252 11.83 -45.88 -18.10
CA ASP A 252 11.20 -46.99 -18.83
C ASP A 252 12.05 -47.40 -20.06
N GLU A 253 12.56 -46.44 -20.83
CA GLU A 253 13.45 -46.70 -21.97
C GLU A 253 14.79 -47.33 -21.55
N LEU A 254 15.33 -46.91 -20.41
CA LEU A 254 16.55 -47.48 -19.84
C LEU A 254 16.31 -48.92 -19.35
N GLU A 255 15.25 -49.16 -18.58
CA GLU A 255 14.89 -50.48 -18.07
C GLU A 255 14.55 -51.47 -19.18
N ALA A 256 13.84 -51.02 -20.23
CA ALA A 256 13.56 -51.82 -21.42
C ALA A 256 14.84 -52.22 -22.16
N ALA A 257 15.85 -51.34 -22.20
CA ALA A 257 17.15 -51.66 -22.79
C ALA A 257 17.98 -52.62 -21.90
N GLU A 258 17.92 -52.47 -20.58
CA GLU A 258 18.62 -53.35 -19.62
C GLU A 258 18.01 -54.77 -19.56
N THR A 259 16.68 -54.88 -19.56
CA THR A 259 15.98 -56.19 -19.60
C THR A 259 16.25 -56.96 -20.89
N LYS A 260 16.34 -56.26 -22.03
CA LYS A 260 16.72 -56.87 -23.31
C LYS A 260 18.15 -57.42 -23.30
N LEU A 261 19.07 -56.79 -22.55
CA LEU A 261 20.41 -57.34 -22.30
C LEU A 261 20.37 -58.58 -21.39
N SER A 262 19.54 -58.58 -20.34
CA SER A 262 19.45 -59.71 -19.40
C SER A 262 18.82 -60.97 -19.98
N LEU A 263 17.98 -60.87 -21.01
CA LEU A 263 17.37 -62.02 -21.70
C LEU A 263 18.29 -62.67 -22.75
N LEU A 264 19.48 -62.09 -23.01
CA LEU A 264 20.42 -62.52 -24.05
C LEU A 264 21.56 -63.44 -23.56
N ASP A 265 21.55 -63.90 -22.30
CA ASP A 265 22.55 -64.82 -21.73
C ASP A 265 22.29 -66.30 -22.11
N GLY A 266 22.28 -66.61 -23.42
CA GLY A 266 22.07 -67.98 -23.92
C GLY A 266 22.70 -68.35 -25.26
N GLU A 267 22.91 -67.42 -26.20
CA GLU A 267 23.67 -67.68 -27.46
C GLU A 267 24.33 -66.38 -28.01
N PRO A 268 25.45 -66.49 -28.74
CA PRO A 268 26.32 -65.34 -29.01
C PRO A 268 25.93 -64.58 -30.27
N VAL A 269 25.25 -63.42 -30.15
CA VAL A 269 25.27 -62.35 -31.17
C VAL A 269 25.22 -60.97 -30.53
N LEU A 270 26.20 -60.13 -30.90
CA LEU A 270 26.32 -58.66 -30.76
C LEU A 270 25.41 -58.00 -29.71
N GLY A 271 25.90 -57.92 -28.46
CA GLY A 271 25.28 -57.13 -27.40
C GLY A 271 25.00 -55.69 -27.86
N GLU A 272 23.89 -55.11 -27.40
CA GLU A 272 23.57 -53.71 -27.73
C GLU A 272 24.76 -52.80 -27.41
N ASN A 273 25.03 -51.85 -28.32
CA ASN A 273 26.23 -51.01 -28.28
C ASN A 273 26.37 -50.32 -26.90
N PRO A 274 27.47 -50.51 -26.15
CA PRO A 274 27.67 -49.89 -24.83
C PRO A 274 27.55 -48.36 -24.86
N VAL A 275 27.81 -47.74 -26.02
CA VAL A 275 27.57 -46.31 -26.24
C VAL A 275 26.09 -45.94 -26.12
N ARG A 276 25.17 -46.79 -26.61
CA ARG A 276 23.73 -46.57 -26.50
C ARG A 276 23.26 -46.66 -25.05
N MET A 277 23.76 -47.63 -24.31
CA MET A 277 23.40 -47.83 -22.90
C MET A 277 23.88 -46.65 -22.04
N ASN A 278 25.13 -46.22 -22.21
CA ASN A 278 25.65 -45.04 -21.53
C ASN A 278 24.86 -43.77 -21.88
N ARG A 279 24.39 -43.63 -23.13
CA ARG A 279 23.55 -42.51 -23.54
C ARG A 279 22.18 -42.51 -22.85
N LEU A 280 21.53 -43.68 -22.72
CA LEU A 280 20.25 -43.80 -22.01
C LEU A 280 20.41 -43.51 -20.51
N LYS A 281 21.49 -44.00 -19.89
CA LYS A 281 21.83 -43.68 -18.49
C LYS A 281 22.01 -42.19 -18.28
N LEU A 282 22.80 -41.53 -19.11
CA LEU A 282 23.01 -40.08 -19.05
C LEU A 282 21.69 -39.31 -19.26
N GLN A 283 20.82 -39.77 -20.17
CA GLN A 283 19.52 -39.15 -20.40
C GLN A 283 18.57 -39.30 -19.20
N ALA A 284 18.52 -40.48 -18.58
CA ALA A 284 17.74 -40.74 -17.37
C ALA A 284 18.26 -39.92 -16.17
N GLU A 285 19.59 -39.80 -16.03
CA GLU A 285 20.21 -38.96 -15.01
C GLU A 285 19.88 -37.48 -15.22
N LYS A 286 20.03 -36.97 -16.45
CA LYS A 286 19.72 -35.58 -16.78
C LYS A 286 18.25 -35.23 -16.55
N THR A 287 17.32 -36.07 -16.99
CA THR A 287 15.88 -35.83 -16.79
C THR A 287 15.50 -35.85 -15.31
N LYS A 288 16.14 -36.73 -14.52
CA LYS A 288 15.99 -36.77 -13.06
C LYS A 288 16.55 -35.52 -12.38
N GLU A 289 17.71 -35.01 -12.81
CA GLU A 289 18.25 -33.73 -12.31
C GLU A 289 17.31 -32.55 -12.63
N GLU A 290 16.75 -32.51 -13.85
CA GLU A 290 15.77 -31.50 -14.26
C GLU A 290 14.48 -31.59 -13.42
N GLU A 291 13.97 -32.80 -13.16
CA GLU A 291 12.81 -33.01 -12.27
C GLU A 291 13.08 -32.50 -10.85
N VAL A 292 14.21 -32.87 -10.26
CA VAL A 292 14.60 -32.44 -8.91
C VAL A 292 14.70 -30.91 -8.85
N SER A 293 15.36 -30.29 -9.81
CA SER A 293 15.50 -28.83 -9.90
C SER A 293 14.14 -28.10 -9.98
N VAL A 294 13.22 -28.63 -10.79
CA VAL A 294 11.87 -28.04 -10.94
C VAL A 294 11.04 -28.26 -9.67
N ARG A 295 11.16 -29.42 -9.01
CA ARG A 295 10.51 -29.70 -7.72
C ARG A 295 11.03 -28.80 -6.60
N ASP A 296 12.34 -28.63 -6.48
CA ASP A 296 12.96 -27.73 -5.49
C ASP A 296 12.46 -26.29 -5.67
N SER A 297 12.35 -25.82 -6.91
CA SER A 297 11.80 -24.50 -7.24
C SER A 297 10.33 -24.36 -6.85
N PHE A 298 9.53 -25.41 -7.09
CA PHE A 298 8.13 -25.46 -6.69
C PHE A 298 7.98 -25.40 -5.16
N GLU A 299 8.71 -26.23 -4.42
CA GLU A 299 8.71 -26.26 -2.95
C GLU A 299 9.15 -24.92 -2.34
N ALA A 300 10.19 -24.29 -2.91
CA ALA A 300 10.66 -22.98 -2.47
C ALA A 300 9.58 -21.90 -2.65
N LYS A 301 8.80 -21.95 -3.75
CA LYS A 301 7.70 -21.01 -4.00
C LYS A 301 6.51 -21.28 -3.09
N GLU A 302 6.18 -22.54 -2.79
CA GLU A 302 5.17 -22.88 -1.79
C GLU A 302 5.54 -22.36 -0.39
N ALA A 303 6.80 -22.49 0.02
CA ALA A 303 7.29 -21.93 1.28
C ALA A 303 7.16 -20.39 1.32
N LEU A 304 7.47 -19.71 0.21
CA LEU A 304 7.30 -18.26 0.09
C LEU A 304 5.83 -17.83 0.15
N LEU A 305 4.93 -18.61 -0.45
CA LEU A 305 3.48 -18.37 -0.38
C LEU A 305 2.97 -18.56 1.04
N ALA A 306 3.34 -19.66 1.72
CA ALA A 306 2.95 -19.92 3.11
C ALA A 306 3.37 -18.77 4.03
N ARG A 307 4.61 -18.29 3.89
CA ARG A 307 5.08 -17.10 4.63
C ARG A 307 4.27 -15.85 4.29
N ALA A 308 3.99 -15.59 3.01
CA ALA A 308 3.21 -14.43 2.60
C ALA A 308 1.77 -14.47 3.14
N ILE A 309 1.14 -15.64 3.18
CA ILE A 309 -0.20 -15.85 3.78
C ILE A 309 -0.17 -15.56 5.29
N SER A 310 0.87 -16.02 6.01
CA SER A 310 1.03 -15.72 7.43
C SER A 310 1.27 -14.23 7.71
N GLU A 311 2.09 -13.56 6.88
CA GLU A 311 2.30 -12.11 6.95
C GLU A 311 1.00 -11.34 6.68
N ASN A 312 0.18 -11.80 5.73
CA ASN A 312 -1.11 -11.20 5.37
C ASN A 312 -2.19 -11.41 6.44
N GLU A 313 -2.19 -12.56 7.10
CA GLU A 313 -3.05 -12.84 8.25
C GLU A 313 -2.78 -11.84 9.39
N ALA A 314 -1.51 -11.72 9.79
CA ALA A 314 -1.10 -10.78 10.83
C ALA A 314 -1.44 -9.33 10.44
N LEU A 315 -1.31 -8.99 9.16
CA LEU A 315 -1.69 -7.68 8.62
C LEU A 315 -3.18 -7.40 8.80
N PHE A 316 -4.07 -8.32 8.37
CA PHE A 316 -5.50 -8.12 8.50
C PHE A 316 -5.98 -8.09 9.95
N ILE A 317 -5.44 -8.98 10.80
CA ILE A 317 -5.75 -8.96 12.24
C ILE A 317 -5.38 -7.61 12.85
N THR A 318 -4.16 -7.13 12.59
CA THR A 318 -3.70 -5.83 13.10
C THR A 318 -4.56 -4.69 12.55
N LEU A 319 -4.84 -4.70 11.25
CA LEU A 319 -5.65 -3.68 10.58
C LEU A 319 -7.05 -3.56 11.20
N TYR A 320 -7.76 -4.67 11.34
CA TYR A 320 -9.12 -4.63 11.89
C TYR A 320 -9.15 -4.38 13.39
N LYS A 321 -8.14 -4.81 14.17
CA LYS A 321 -7.98 -4.39 15.57
C LYS A 321 -7.81 -2.88 15.66
N SER A 322 -6.89 -2.30 14.88
CA SER A 322 -6.69 -0.83 14.86
C SER A 322 -7.95 -0.06 14.45
N PHE A 323 -8.70 -0.54 13.46
CA PHE A 323 -10.00 0.06 13.13
C PHE A 323 -10.98 -0.03 14.30
N SER A 324 -11.12 -1.22 14.91
CA SER A 324 -12.02 -1.46 16.03
C SER A 324 -11.70 -0.53 17.20
N ASP A 325 -10.42 -0.40 17.56
CA ASP A 325 -9.97 0.41 18.69
C ASP A 325 -10.31 1.89 18.49
N VAL A 326 -9.94 2.46 17.34
CA VAL A 326 -10.15 3.88 17.06
C VAL A 326 -11.63 4.22 16.88
N LEU A 327 -12.44 3.28 16.36
CA LEU A 327 -13.89 3.45 16.23
C LEU A 327 -14.61 3.27 17.57
N LYS A 328 -14.17 2.37 18.45
CA LYS A 328 -14.78 2.12 19.76
C LYS A 328 -14.81 3.38 20.63
N GLU A 329 -13.78 4.22 20.53
CA GLU A 329 -13.70 5.51 21.25
C GLU A 329 -14.62 6.59 20.69
N ARG A 330 -14.96 6.50 19.38
CA ARG A 330 -15.62 7.58 18.64
C ARG A 330 -17.07 7.28 18.27
N LEU A 331 -17.46 6.02 18.15
CA LEU A 331 -18.85 5.66 17.82
C LEU A 331 -19.80 5.93 19.00
N PRO A 332 -21.07 6.26 18.72
CA PRO A 332 -22.10 6.34 19.75
C PRO A 332 -22.28 4.98 20.44
N PRO A 333 -22.62 4.93 21.73
CA PRO A 333 -22.92 3.67 22.41
C PRO A 333 -24.02 2.91 21.66
N ALA A 334 -23.88 1.59 21.54
CA ALA A 334 -24.85 0.74 20.87
C ALA A 334 -26.24 0.96 21.50
N SER A 335 -27.20 1.46 20.70
CA SER A 335 -28.60 1.53 21.16
C SER A 335 -29.19 0.13 21.20
N VAL A 336 -30.14 -0.08 22.12
CA VAL A 336 -30.81 -1.36 22.37
C VAL A 336 -31.62 -1.84 21.15
N ASP A 337 -31.94 -0.95 20.21
CA ASP A 337 -32.83 -1.24 19.08
C ASP A 337 -32.11 -1.59 17.77
N GLY A 338 -30.77 -1.69 17.73
CA GLY A 338 -30.03 -2.09 16.52
C GLY A 338 -30.23 -1.19 15.29
N THR A 339 -31.00 -0.10 15.44
CA THR A 339 -31.43 0.78 14.37
C THR A 339 -30.49 1.97 14.36
N LEU A 340 -29.66 2.00 13.33
CA LEU A 340 -28.56 2.90 13.07
C LEU A 340 -28.99 4.34 12.70
N GLN A 341 -30.08 4.82 13.31
CA GLN A 341 -30.64 6.16 13.07
C GLN A 341 -29.74 7.29 13.56
N SER A 342 -28.81 7.04 14.50
CA SER A 342 -27.94 8.08 15.05
C SER A 342 -26.81 8.53 14.11
N LEU A 343 -26.52 7.80 13.03
CA LEU A 343 -25.41 8.13 12.13
C LEU A 343 -25.83 8.36 10.67
N HIS A 344 -27.12 8.47 10.33
CA HIS A 344 -27.56 8.52 8.92
C HIS A 344 -26.90 7.40 8.09
N TYR A 345 -26.88 6.17 8.62
CA TYR A 345 -26.15 5.03 8.05
C TYR A 345 -26.50 4.74 6.57
N ASP A 346 -27.71 5.08 6.15
CA ASP A 346 -28.16 5.00 4.75
C ASP A 346 -27.24 5.76 3.77
N GLN A 347 -26.49 6.77 4.25
CA GLN A 347 -25.50 7.50 3.45
C GLN A 347 -24.25 6.69 3.13
N ILE A 348 -23.89 5.67 3.93
CA ILE A 348 -22.74 4.80 3.66
C ILE A 348 -22.99 3.91 2.43
N ASP A 349 -24.25 3.56 2.16
CA ASP A 349 -24.63 2.83 0.95
C ASP A 349 -24.61 3.72 -0.30
N THR A 350 -24.79 5.04 -0.15
CA THR A 350 -24.71 6.01 -1.26
C THR A 350 -23.29 6.51 -1.56
N MET A 351 -22.39 6.54 -0.58
CA MET A 351 -21.00 7.01 -0.76
C MET A 351 -20.04 5.94 -1.31
N ALA A 352 -20.47 4.68 -1.42
CA ALA A 352 -19.73 3.68 -2.15
C ALA A 352 -19.92 3.93 -3.66
N VAL A 353 -18.97 4.62 -4.29
CA VAL A 353 -18.89 4.72 -5.75
C VAL A 353 -18.76 3.31 -6.31
N ASP A 354 -19.90 2.81 -6.79
CA ASP A 354 -20.11 1.84 -7.89
C ASP A 354 -21.56 1.36 -7.79
N SER A 355 -22.49 2.26 -8.11
CA SER A 355 -23.78 1.85 -8.65
C SER A 355 -23.59 1.70 -10.14
N GLU A 356 -23.41 0.46 -10.62
CA GLU A 356 -23.60 0.11 -12.03
C GLU A 356 -25.08 0.27 -12.40
N GLU A 357 -25.56 1.50 -12.49
CA GLU A 357 -26.72 1.83 -13.30
C GLU A 357 -26.21 2.51 -14.57
N PRO A 358 -26.57 2.04 -15.77
CA PRO A 358 -26.21 2.74 -16.99
C PRO A 358 -27.00 4.05 -16.99
N SER A 359 -26.32 5.15 -16.67
CA SER A 359 -26.83 6.49 -16.96
C SER A 359 -27.05 6.58 -18.46
N ALA A 360 -28.30 6.41 -18.89
CA ALA A 360 -28.70 6.63 -20.26
C ALA A 360 -28.33 8.08 -20.61
N MET A 361 -27.33 8.26 -21.48
CA MET A 361 -27.08 9.53 -22.12
C MET A 361 -28.30 9.85 -22.97
N GLU A 362 -29.17 10.75 -22.49
CA GLU A 362 -30.17 11.38 -23.34
C GLU A 362 -29.42 12.27 -24.33
N ILE A 363 -29.34 11.79 -25.58
CA ILE A 363 -28.87 12.57 -26.71
C ILE A 363 -29.90 13.67 -26.95
N ASP A 364 -29.44 14.91 -26.80
CA ASP A 364 -30.19 16.13 -27.03
C ASP A 364 -30.82 16.10 -28.44
N ARG A 365 -32.14 15.94 -28.51
CA ARG A 365 -32.91 16.18 -29.74
C ARG A 365 -33.56 17.56 -29.64
N ASP A 366 -32.91 18.47 -30.33
CA ASP A 366 -33.38 19.81 -30.64
C ASP A 366 -34.86 19.80 -31.08
N ASN A 367 -35.71 20.44 -30.29
CA ASN A 367 -37.02 20.89 -30.74
C ASN A 367 -37.47 22.09 -29.91
N GLY A 368 -37.35 23.27 -30.54
CA GLY A 368 -37.59 24.56 -29.93
C GLY A 368 -39.00 24.75 -29.38
N ARG A 369 -39.06 25.30 -28.14
CA ARG A 369 -40.02 26.29 -27.65
C ARG A 369 -39.58 26.82 -26.27
N PRO A 370 -39.72 28.12 -25.97
CA PRO A 370 -39.05 28.74 -24.84
C PRO A 370 -39.82 28.47 -23.54
N LYS A 371 -39.17 27.85 -22.55
CA LYS A 371 -39.66 27.82 -21.16
C LYS A 371 -38.92 28.87 -20.35
N LYS A 372 -39.73 29.75 -19.77
CA LYS A 372 -39.41 30.93 -18.98
C LYS A 372 -38.34 30.64 -17.92
N SER A 373 -37.37 31.55 -17.87
CA SER A 373 -36.46 31.78 -16.76
C SER A 373 -37.20 31.76 -15.42
N ARG A 374 -36.82 30.82 -14.54
CA ARG A 374 -37.03 31.00 -13.10
C ARG A 374 -35.74 31.59 -12.54
N ALA A 375 -35.85 32.86 -12.19
CA ALA A 375 -34.83 33.63 -11.52
C ALA A 375 -34.47 33.02 -10.15
N ASN A 376 -33.18 33.13 -9.83
CA ASN A 376 -32.59 32.97 -8.51
C ASN A 376 -33.41 33.70 -7.43
N GLY A 377 -33.69 33.02 -6.32
CA GLY A 377 -34.39 33.65 -5.21
C GLY A 377 -34.81 32.71 -4.08
N ALA A 378 -33.91 31.87 -3.58
CA ALA A 378 -34.01 31.32 -2.22
C ALA A 378 -32.64 30.76 -1.81
N ARG A 379 -31.83 31.59 -1.14
CA ARG A 379 -30.73 31.11 -0.29
C ARG A 379 -31.35 30.23 0.79
N LEU A 380 -31.41 28.93 0.55
CA LEU A 380 -31.43 27.95 1.63
C LEU A 380 -30.00 27.89 2.14
N SER A 381 -29.78 28.44 3.33
CA SER A 381 -28.66 28.07 4.18
C SER A 381 -28.79 26.59 4.53
N ASN A 382 -28.50 25.69 3.59
CA ASN A 382 -28.24 24.30 3.90
C ASN A 382 -26.82 24.25 4.48
N GLY A 383 -26.68 24.78 5.70
CA GLY A 383 -25.50 24.55 6.50
C GLY A 383 -25.32 23.05 6.63
N TYR A 384 -24.16 22.55 6.24
CA TYR A 384 -23.79 21.16 6.44
C TYR A 384 -24.01 20.79 7.92
N SER A 385 -24.93 19.86 8.18
CA SER A 385 -25.51 19.65 9.51
C SER A 385 -24.74 18.66 10.38
N LEU A 386 -23.80 17.91 9.81
CA LEU A 386 -23.05 16.88 10.52
C LEU A 386 -21.85 17.47 11.27
N GLY A 387 -21.67 17.02 12.51
CA GLY A 387 -20.49 17.35 13.31
C GLY A 387 -19.22 16.71 12.74
N GLU A 388 -18.05 17.29 13.06
CA GLU A 388 -16.75 16.75 12.62
C GLU A 388 -16.56 15.29 13.05
N LYS A 389 -16.91 14.96 14.30
CA LYS A 389 -16.81 13.59 14.84
C LYS A 389 -17.71 12.58 14.10
N GLU A 390 -18.91 13.00 13.72
CA GLU A 390 -19.85 12.14 12.97
C GLU A 390 -19.31 11.89 11.55
N GLN A 391 -18.84 12.94 10.88
CA GLN A 391 -18.23 12.84 9.56
C GLN A 391 -16.94 12.00 9.58
N TRP A 392 -16.14 12.11 10.65
CA TRP A 392 -15.00 11.23 10.91
C TRP A 392 -15.41 9.76 10.98
N CYS A 393 -16.49 9.45 11.73
CA CYS A 393 -16.99 8.09 11.86
C CYS A 393 -17.48 7.54 10.52
N LEU A 394 -18.27 8.34 9.79
CA LEU A 394 -18.81 7.96 8.47
C LEU A 394 -17.71 7.71 7.45
N SER A 395 -16.73 8.60 7.36
CA SER A 395 -15.58 8.44 6.47
C SER A 395 -14.79 7.17 6.80
N THR A 396 -14.46 6.97 8.07
CA THR A 396 -13.68 5.81 8.53
C THR A 396 -14.43 4.50 8.30
N LEU A 397 -15.74 4.43 8.61
CA LEU A 397 -16.57 3.26 8.31
C LEU A 397 -16.69 3.01 6.80
N GLY A 398 -16.74 4.07 5.99
CA GLY A 398 -16.68 3.97 4.53
C GLY A 398 -15.39 3.29 4.04
N TYR A 399 -14.24 3.63 4.63
CA TYR A 399 -12.99 2.94 4.36
C TYR A 399 -13.03 1.49 4.84
N VAL A 400 -13.51 1.20 6.06
CA VAL A 400 -13.67 -0.19 6.56
C VAL A 400 -14.47 -1.04 5.57
N LYS A 401 -15.62 -0.53 5.11
CA LYS A 401 -16.47 -1.21 4.11
C LYS A 401 -15.72 -1.44 2.81
N THR A 402 -15.00 -0.42 2.33
CA THR A 402 -14.26 -0.47 1.07
C THR A 402 -13.11 -1.46 1.12
N PHE A 403 -12.30 -1.45 2.17
CA PHE A 403 -11.23 -2.43 2.39
C PHE A 403 -11.79 -3.85 2.49
N SER A 404 -12.87 -4.03 3.26
CA SER A 404 -13.55 -5.33 3.40
C SER A 404 -14.02 -5.86 2.04
N ARG A 405 -14.62 -4.99 1.21
CA ARG A 405 -15.11 -5.33 -0.12
C ARG A 405 -13.98 -5.62 -1.11
N GLN A 406 -12.97 -4.76 -1.16
CA GLN A 406 -11.90 -4.81 -2.14
C GLN A 406 -11.00 -6.03 -1.95
N TYR A 407 -10.72 -6.41 -0.70
CA TYR A 407 -9.82 -7.52 -0.37
C TYR A 407 -10.57 -8.75 0.15
N ALA A 408 -11.88 -8.85 -0.12
CA ALA A 408 -12.75 -9.89 0.42
C ALA A 408 -12.19 -11.30 0.20
N THR A 409 -11.67 -11.58 -0.99
CA THR A 409 -11.11 -12.90 -1.35
C THR A 409 -9.97 -13.33 -0.44
N GLU A 410 -9.08 -12.43 -0.04
CA GLU A 410 -8.01 -12.76 0.91
C GLU A 410 -8.50 -12.74 2.36
N ILE A 411 -9.37 -11.80 2.72
CA ILE A 411 -9.92 -11.71 4.08
C ILE A 411 -10.67 -12.99 4.46
N TRP A 412 -11.44 -13.55 3.54
CA TRP A 412 -12.18 -14.81 3.75
C TRP A 412 -11.27 -15.98 4.12
N THR A 413 -10.02 -16.01 3.64
CA THR A 413 -9.06 -17.07 3.99
C THR A 413 -8.59 -17.03 5.44
N HIS A 414 -8.83 -15.92 6.14
CA HIS A 414 -8.43 -15.69 7.53
C HIS A 414 -9.63 -15.49 8.47
N MET A 415 -10.85 -15.77 8.00
CA MET A 415 -12.07 -15.41 8.72
C MET A 415 -12.20 -16.08 10.09
N GLU A 416 -11.79 -17.34 10.24
CA GLU A 416 -11.83 -18.05 11.53
C GLU A 416 -11.01 -17.34 12.60
N LYS A 417 -9.80 -16.90 12.25
CA LYS A 417 -8.93 -16.15 13.18
C LYS A 417 -9.43 -14.73 13.41
N LEU A 418 -9.98 -14.08 12.38
CA LEU A 418 -10.59 -12.76 12.53
C LEU A 418 -11.81 -12.80 13.44
N ASP A 419 -12.67 -13.81 13.35
CA ASP A 419 -13.80 -13.99 14.27
C ASP A 419 -13.32 -14.27 15.70
N ALA A 420 -12.24 -15.05 15.87
CA ALA A 420 -11.68 -15.38 17.18
C ALA A 420 -10.94 -14.21 17.86
N GLU A 421 -10.22 -13.38 17.11
CA GLU A 421 -9.34 -12.35 17.66
C GLU A 421 -9.83 -10.91 17.50
N VAL A 422 -10.65 -10.68 16.47
CA VAL A 422 -11.12 -9.34 16.12
C VAL A 422 -12.61 -9.27 16.42
N PHE A 423 -13.46 -9.99 15.68
CA PHE A 423 -14.92 -9.87 15.73
C PHE A 423 -15.58 -10.62 16.89
N THR A 424 -14.93 -10.61 18.05
CA THR A 424 -15.43 -11.13 19.33
C THR A 424 -16.70 -10.40 19.78
N GLU A 425 -17.43 -10.96 20.76
CA GLU A 425 -18.69 -10.42 21.26
C GLU A 425 -18.60 -8.94 21.68
N ASP A 426 -17.45 -8.52 22.22
CA ASP A 426 -17.19 -7.16 22.70
C ASP A 426 -16.99 -6.10 21.60
N VAL A 427 -16.95 -6.51 20.33
CA VAL A 427 -16.80 -5.59 19.20
C VAL A 427 -18.05 -4.74 19.00
N HIS A 428 -17.81 -3.46 18.69
CA HIS A 428 -18.88 -2.52 18.40
C HIS A 428 -19.80 -3.03 17.27
N PRO A 429 -21.13 -3.16 17.49
CA PRO A 429 -22.05 -3.77 16.51
C PRO A 429 -22.05 -3.09 15.14
N ILE A 430 -21.97 -1.76 15.10
CA ILE A 430 -21.88 -0.97 13.86
C ILE A 430 -20.64 -1.36 13.05
N PHE A 431 -19.47 -1.46 13.69
CA PHE A 431 -18.23 -1.83 13.01
C PHE A 431 -18.32 -3.25 12.44
N ARG A 432 -18.79 -4.22 13.24
CA ARG A 432 -19.01 -5.61 12.78
C ARG A 432 -19.96 -5.65 11.59
N LYS A 433 -21.09 -4.94 11.66
CA LYS A 433 -22.08 -4.84 10.58
C LYS A 433 -21.47 -4.29 9.29
N VAL A 434 -20.67 -3.23 9.37
CA VAL A 434 -20.03 -2.61 8.21
C VAL A 434 -19.01 -3.55 7.55
N VAL A 435 -18.19 -4.24 8.35
CA VAL A 435 -17.26 -5.25 7.83
C VAL A 435 -18.02 -6.37 7.13
N TYR A 436 -19.04 -6.94 7.77
CA TYR A 436 -19.82 -8.05 7.22
C TYR A 436 -20.58 -7.64 5.95
N ASN A 437 -21.12 -6.40 5.90
CA ASN A 437 -21.68 -5.85 4.66
C ASN A 437 -20.64 -5.75 3.54
N GLY A 438 -19.42 -5.27 3.84
CA GLY A 438 -18.34 -5.22 2.87
C GLY A 438 -17.94 -6.62 2.35
N LEU A 439 -17.92 -7.61 3.24
CA LEU A 439 -17.64 -9.01 2.92
C LEU A 439 -18.82 -9.76 2.27
N ARG A 440 -20.01 -9.13 2.19
CA ARG A 440 -21.28 -9.78 1.80
C ARG A 440 -21.62 -11.00 2.67
N ARG A 441 -21.24 -10.97 3.95
CA ARG A 441 -21.61 -12.00 4.94
C ARG A 441 -23.01 -11.70 5.47
N GLN A 442 -23.90 -12.69 5.45
CA GLN A 442 -25.20 -12.55 6.09
C GLN A 442 -25.00 -12.40 7.60
N ILE A 443 -25.61 -11.35 8.16
CA ILE A 443 -25.68 -11.15 9.60
C ILE A 443 -26.88 -11.98 10.05
N HIS A 444 -26.63 -13.14 10.65
CA HIS A 444 -27.68 -13.79 11.41
C HIS A 444 -27.84 -12.97 12.70
N GLU A 445 -28.99 -12.32 12.85
CA GLU A 445 -29.41 -11.78 14.13
C GLU A 445 -29.46 -12.95 15.12
N VAL A 446 -28.60 -12.92 16.12
CA VAL A 446 -28.63 -13.85 17.28
C VAL A 446 -29.41 -13.19 18.40
#